data_AF-A0A2S6T0N0-F1
#
_entry.id   AF-A0A2S6T0N0-F1
#
_cell.length_a   1.000
_cell.length_b   1.000
_cell.length_c   1.000
_cell.angle_alpha   90.00
_cell.angle_beta   90.00
_cell.angle_gamma   90.00
#
_symmetry.space_group_name_H-M   'P 1'
#
loop_
_entity.id
_entity.type
_entity.pdbx_description
1 polymer ?
#
loop_
_entity_poly.entity_id
_entity_poly.type
_entity_poly.pdbx_seq_one_letter_code
_entity_poly.pdbx_strand_id
1 'polypeptide(L)'
;MNNIKIIAEIGWNHMGDMSLASKFINSAASNGANVCKFQTWSEKNLKEGPWDNDGRRDIYKKAELSKDDHLHLIDECKKNNVDFLTSVFDINSLDMLSQIGVKKIKIPSHEINNSNLIKIACENFDEVIVSAGAANWDEIMSLKKFIMLDKAIILHCVSSYPCPSNIINMPKLLKLKKEFNKVGYSGHFQGIDDAITAICLGATVIEKHFTIDNNLPGRDNQFAILPPDLKKISKFRDNFLNMMNDKGLDLQESERDIYNNYRGRWSDYES
;
A
#
# COMPACT_ATOMS: atom_id res chain seq x y z
N MET A 1 11.85 14.31 1.56
CA MET A 1 10.88 13.21 1.34
C MET A 1 9.73 13.50 2.29
N ASN A 2 8.64 14.09 1.80
CA ASN A 2 7.70 14.76 2.73
C ASN A 2 6.36 14.04 2.87
N ASN A 3 6.14 12.91 2.19
CA ASN A 3 4.89 12.18 2.35
C ASN A 3 5.07 10.68 2.03
N ILE A 4 4.99 9.84 3.05
CA ILE A 4 4.94 8.39 2.92
C ILE A 4 3.53 7.96 3.32
N LYS A 5 2.80 7.32 2.41
CA LYS A 5 1.43 6.86 2.69
C LYS A 5 1.43 5.41 3.15
N ILE A 6 0.63 5.11 4.17
CA ILE A 6 0.33 3.74 4.59
C ILE A 6 -1.09 3.39 4.12
N ILE A 7 -1.18 2.31 3.37
CA ILE A 7 -2.42 1.70 2.88
C ILE A 7 -2.71 0.47 3.75
N ALA A 8 -3.84 0.50 4.45
CA ALA A 8 -4.44 -0.69 5.05
C ALA A 8 -5.24 -1.43 3.97
N GLU A 9 -4.71 -2.55 3.47
CA GLU A 9 -5.41 -3.40 2.51
C GLU A 9 -6.43 -4.27 3.26
N ILE A 10 -7.69 -3.83 3.23
CA ILE A 10 -8.82 -4.59 3.76
C ILE A 10 -9.23 -5.65 2.72
N GLY A 11 -9.12 -5.32 1.43
CA GLY A 11 -9.48 -6.21 0.34
C GLY A 11 -10.92 -6.69 0.48
N TRP A 12 -11.09 -8.00 0.62
CA TRP A 12 -12.38 -8.69 0.76
C TRP A 12 -12.60 -9.26 2.17
N ASN A 13 -11.78 -8.89 3.16
CA ASN A 13 -11.83 -9.39 4.54
C ASN A 13 -13.17 -9.14 5.26
N HIS A 14 -13.97 -8.21 4.75
CA HIS A 14 -15.33 -7.94 5.22
C HIS A 14 -16.34 -9.01 4.82
N MET A 15 -16.05 -9.88 3.83
CA MET A 15 -16.91 -10.99 3.42
C MET A 15 -18.35 -10.58 3.07
N GLY A 16 -18.52 -9.38 2.52
CA GLY A 16 -19.83 -8.78 2.22
C GLY A 16 -20.53 -8.08 3.40
N ASP A 17 -19.95 -8.06 4.59
CA ASP A 17 -20.50 -7.36 5.76
C ASP A 17 -20.02 -5.90 5.83
N MET A 18 -20.90 -4.97 5.48
CA MET A 18 -20.59 -3.53 5.48
C MET A 18 -20.39 -2.95 6.89
N SER A 19 -21.00 -3.54 7.92
CA SER A 19 -20.72 -3.13 9.31
C SER A 19 -19.30 -3.50 9.71
N LEU A 20 -18.85 -4.69 9.31
CA LEU A 20 -17.47 -5.11 9.52
C LEU A 20 -16.49 -4.27 8.68
N ALA A 21 -16.83 -3.93 7.44
CA ALA A 21 -16.04 -3.00 6.62
C ALA A 21 -15.85 -1.64 7.32
N SER A 22 -16.91 -1.05 7.87
CA SER A 22 -16.82 0.20 8.65
C SER A 22 -15.93 0.05 9.90
N LYS A 23 -15.98 -1.09 10.61
CA LYS A 23 -15.09 -1.38 11.74
C LYS A 23 -13.61 -1.45 11.31
N PHE A 24 -13.33 -2.08 10.15
CA PHE A 24 -11.97 -2.10 9.60
C PHE A 24 -11.47 -0.68 9.31
N ILE A 25 -12.27 0.16 8.65
CA ILE A 25 -11.91 1.55 8.31
C ILE A 25 -11.58 2.32 9.59
N ASN A 26 -12.48 2.30 10.57
CA ASN A 26 -12.29 3.03 11.82
C ASN A 26 -11.02 2.57 12.57
N SER A 27 -10.77 1.26 12.62
CA SER A 27 -9.58 0.71 13.28
C SER A 27 -8.30 1.06 12.53
N ALA A 28 -8.27 0.94 11.22
CA ALA A 28 -7.11 1.30 10.39
C ALA A 28 -6.77 2.79 10.53
N ALA A 29 -7.78 3.67 10.41
CA ALA A 29 -7.63 5.12 10.58
C ALA A 29 -7.07 5.47 11.97
N SER A 30 -7.67 4.93 13.05
CA SER A 30 -7.21 5.15 14.43
C SER A 30 -5.77 4.68 14.68
N ASN A 31 -5.27 3.76 13.85
CA ASN A 31 -3.92 3.22 13.94
C ASN A 31 -2.93 3.79 12.91
N GLY A 32 -3.32 4.87 12.22
CA GLY A 32 -2.42 5.69 11.42
C GLY A 32 -2.28 5.30 9.95
N ALA A 33 -3.22 4.52 9.41
CA ALA A 33 -3.40 4.41 7.97
C ALA A 33 -3.75 5.78 7.37
N ASN A 34 -3.26 6.03 6.16
CA ASN A 34 -3.68 7.17 5.35
C ASN A 34 -4.80 6.79 4.37
N VAL A 35 -4.86 5.50 4.00
CA VAL A 35 -5.75 4.97 2.98
C VAL A 35 -6.30 3.64 3.45
N CYS A 36 -7.61 3.42 3.26
CA CYS A 36 -8.22 2.10 3.36
C CYS A 36 -8.49 1.57 1.96
N LYS A 37 -7.93 0.41 1.63
CA LYS A 37 -8.04 -0.19 0.30
C LYS A 37 -8.94 -1.41 0.29
N PHE A 38 -9.82 -1.47 -0.71
CA PHE A 38 -10.71 -2.57 -1.01
C PHE A 38 -10.38 -3.20 -2.37
N GLN A 39 -11.19 -4.15 -2.82
CA GLN A 39 -11.05 -4.81 -4.10
C GLN A 39 -12.41 -4.77 -4.83
N THR A 40 -12.41 -4.35 -6.09
CA THR A 40 -13.60 -4.20 -6.93
C THR A 40 -13.50 -5.16 -8.11
N TRP A 41 -14.38 -6.14 -8.12
CA TRP A 41 -14.57 -7.07 -9.23
C TRP A 41 -16.07 -7.33 -9.41
N SER A 42 -16.43 -7.98 -10.51
CA SER A 42 -17.73 -8.65 -10.63
C SER A 42 -17.52 -10.13 -10.89
N GLU A 43 -18.19 -10.99 -10.12
CA GLU A 43 -18.13 -12.44 -10.30
C GLU A 43 -18.58 -12.86 -11.70
N LYS A 44 -19.49 -12.10 -12.33
CA LYS A 44 -19.92 -12.32 -13.73
C LYS A 44 -18.78 -12.20 -14.75
N ASN A 45 -17.75 -11.42 -14.44
CA ASN A 45 -16.58 -11.22 -15.30
C ASN A 45 -15.44 -12.21 -14.96
N LEU A 46 -15.60 -13.02 -13.91
CA LEU A 46 -14.60 -13.99 -13.50
C LEU A 46 -14.52 -15.11 -14.54
N LYS A 47 -13.31 -15.34 -15.07
CA LYS A 47 -13.04 -16.44 -15.99
C LYS A 47 -13.06 -17.77 -15.24
N GLU A 48 -13.37 -18.85 -15.95
CA GLU A 48 -13.30 -20.20 -15.40
C GLU A 48 -11.87 -20.52 -14.93
N GLY A 49 -11.77 -21.27 -13.83
CA GLY A 49 -10.49 -21.64 -13.24
C GLY A 49 -10.61 -22.55 -12.00
N PRO A 50 -9.50 -22.81 -11.29
CA PRO A 50 -9.48 -23.72 -10.15
C PRO A 50 -10.44 -23.33 -9.01
N TRP A 51 -10.89 -22.07 -8.96
CA TRP A 51 -11.83 -21.53 -7.97
C TRP A 51 -13.29 -21.90 -8.20
N ASP A 52 -13.65 -22.47 -9.35
CA ASP A 52 -15.03 -22.89 -9.64
C ASP A 52 -15.46 -24.10 -8.81
N ASN A 53 -14.51 -24.94 -8.38
CA ASN A 53 -14.81 -26.24 -7.77
C ASN A 53 -14.39 -26.34 -6.29
N ASP A 54 -13.92 -25.26 -5.67
CA ASP A 54 -13.45 -25.26 -4.28
C ASP A 54 -14.14 -24.22 -3.38
N GLY A 55 -15.28 -23.69 -3.84
CA GLY A 55 -16.11 -22.74 -3.08
C GLY A 55 -15.62 -21.29 -3.09
N ARG A 56 -14.45 -20.99 -3.70
CA ARG A 56 -13.96 -19.61 -3.81
C ARG A 56 -14.89 -18.70 -4.60
N ARG A 57 -15.58 -19.23 -5.61
CA ARG A 57 -16.54 -18.46 -6.40
C ARG A 57 -17.70 -17.91 -5.57
N ASP A 58 -18.22 -18.70 -4.62
CA ASP A 58 -19.27 -18.24 -3.71
C ASP A 58 -18.76 -17.14 -2.77
N ILE A 59 -17.51 -17.24 -2.34
CA ILE A 59 -16.85 -16.19 -1.55
C ILE A 59 -16.73 -14.90 -2.37
N TYR A 60 -16.30 -15.00 -3.63
CA TYR A 60 -16.20 -13.83 -4.53
C TYR A 60 -17.56 -13.20 -4.77
N LYS A 61 -18.61 -14.00 -4.95
CA LYS A 61 -19.98 -13.50 -5.09
C LYS A 61 -20.46 -12.80 -3.83
N LYS A 62 -20.14 -13.34 -2.65
CA LYS A 62 -20.55 -12.76 -1.37
C LYS A 62 -19.82 -11.45 -1.06
N ALA A 63 -18.54 -11.36 -1.43
CA ALA A 63 -17.71 -10.20 -1.15
C ALA A 63 -17.70 -9.14 -2.27
N GLU A 64 -18.37 -9.40 -3.40
CA GLU A 64 -18.56 -8.42 -4.49
C GLU A 64 -19.26 -7.16 -3.98
N LEU A 65 -18.68 -6.00 -4.29
CA LEU A 65 -19.19 -4.70 -3.85
C LEU A 65 -20.08 -4.08 -4.93
N SER A 66 -21.32 -3.75 -4.56
CA SER A 66 -22.23 -2.97 -5.41
C SER A 66 -21.81 -1.50 -5.47
N LYS A 67 -22.41 -0.73 -6.39
CA LYS A 67 -22.21 0.73 -6.47
C LYS A 67 -22.54 1.43 -5.15
N ASP A 68 -23.61 1.01 -4.48
CA ASP A 68 -24.04 1.59 -3.20
C ASP A 68 -23.05 1.24 -2.08
N ASP A 69 -22.49 0.03 -2.09
CA ASP A 69 -21.42 -0.33 -1.14
C ASP A 69 -20.19 0.56 -1.32
N HIS A 70 -19.78 0.83 -2.56
CA HIS A 70 -18.65 1.75 -2.81
C HIS A 70 -18.95 3.16 -2.28
N LEU A 71 -20.15 3.69 -2.50
CA LEU A 71 -20.55 5.01 -1.98
C LEU A 71 -20.52 5.03 -0.44
N HIS A 72 -20.99 3.96 0.20
CA HIS A 72 -20.92 3.81 1.66
C HIS A 72 -19.47 3.79 2.15
N LEU A 73 -18.58 3.01 1.52
CA LEU A 73 -17.17 2.94 1.91
C LEU A 73 -16.44 4.27 1.73
N ILE A 74 -16.74 5.01 0.65
CA ILE A 74 -16.17 6.34 0.40
C ILE A 74 -16.60 7.31 1.51
N ASP A 75 -17.89 7.34 1.87
CA ASP A 75 -18.40 8.19 2.94
C ASP A 75 -17.81 7.80 4.30
N GLU A 76 -17.69 6.51 4.58
CA GLU A 76 -17.09 6.01 5.83
C GLU A 76 -15.60 6.34 5.93
N CYS A 77 -14.84 6.19 4.85
CA CYS A 77 -13.43 6.62 4.80
C CYS A 77 -13.31 8.14 5.07
N LYS A 78 -14.19 8.94 4.45
CA LYS A 78 -14.23 10.39 4.64
C LYS A 78 -14.53 10.78 6.09
N LYS A 79 -15.51 10.13 6.75
CA LYS A 79 -15.81 10.35 8.18
C LYS A 79 -14.62 10.05 9.09
N ASN A 80 -13.79 9.09 8.73
CA ASN A 80 -12.61 8.68 9.49
C ASN A 80 -11.31 9.41 9.05
N ASN A 81 -11.41 10.42 8.17
CA ASN A 81 -10.27 11.20 7.66
C ASN A 81 -9.18 10.35 6.97
N VAL A 82 -9.58 9.33 6.22
CA VAL A 82 -8.69 8.51 5.39
C VAL A 82 -9.18 8.49 3.93
N ASP A 83 -8.26 8.30 2.99
CA ASP A 83 -8.61 8.15 1.57
C ASP A 83 -9.22 6.74 1.34
N PHE A 84 -10.25 6.68 0.49
CA PHE A 84 -10.70 5.41 -0.12
C PHE A 84 -9.81 5.05 -1.31
N LEU A 85 -9.51 3.76 -1.46
CA LEU A 85 -8.84 3.20 -2.63
C LEU A 85 -9.44 1.83 -2.94
N THR A 86 -9.38 1.40 -4.20
CA THR A 86 -9.74 0.03 -4.56
C THR A 86 -8.80 -0.54 -5.62
N SER A 87 -8.64 -1.86 -5.60
CA SER A 87 -7.98 -2.59 -6.67
C SER A 87 -8.99 -2.99 -7.74
N VAL A 88 -8.64 -2.76 -9.00
CA VAL A 88 -9.52 -3.00 -10.15
C VAL A 88 -8.98 -4.14 -11.00
N PHE A 89 -9.85 -5.05 -11.39
CA PHE A 89 -9.50 -6.27 -12.12
C PHE A 89 -9.99 -6.28 -13.58
N ASP A 90 -10.92 -5.39 -13.94
CA ASP A 90 -11.54 -5.34 -15.26
C ASP A 90 -11.93 -3.90 -15.67
N ILE A 91 -12.14 -3.71 -16.97
CA ILE A 91 -12.43 -2.38 -17.56
C ILE A 91 -13.83 -1.89 -17.17
N ASN A 92 -14.82 -2.78 -17.06
CA ASN A 92 -16.20 -2.38 -16.74
C ASN A 92 -16.27 -1.73 -15.35
N SER A 93 -15.45 -2.21 -14.41
CA SER A 93 -15.29 -1.63 -13.09
C SER A 93 -14.70 -0.22 -13.11
N LEU A 94 -13.84 0.13 -14.08
CA LEU A 94 -13.26 1.48 -14.20
C LEU A 94 -14.33 2.54 -14.48
N ASP A 95 -15.26 2.26 -15.39
CA ASP A 95 -16.32 3.21 -15.76
C ASP A 95 -17.22 3.53 -14.57
N MET A 96 -17.64 2.49 -13.83
CA MET A 96 -18.45 2.65 -12.62
C MET A 96 -17.73 3.49 -11.56
N LEU A 97 -16.44 3.19 -11.30
CA LEU A 97 -15.63 3.91 -10.32
C LEU A 97 -15.45 5.39 -10.69
N SER A 98 -15.24 5.69 -11.99
CA SER A 98 -15.16 7.06 -12.50
C SER A 98 -16.47 7.82 -12.27
N GLN A 99 -17.63 7.19 -12.54
CA GLN A 99 -18.94 7.79 -12.34
C GLN A 99 -19.25 8.13 -10.88
N ILE A 100 -18.74 7.37 -9.92
CA ILE A 100 -18.90 7.67 -8.48
C ILE A 100 -17.78 8.57 -7.93
N GLY A 101 -16.94 9.14 -8.80
CA GLY A 101 -15.96 10.15 -8.44
C GLY A 101 -14.65 9.61 -7.86
N VAL A 102 -14.37 8.31 -7.99
CA VAL A 102 -13.06 7.75 -7.59
C VAL A 102 -11.98 8.31 -8.50
N LYS A 103 -10.94 8.89 -7.90
CA LYS A 103 -9.83 9.55 -8.61
C LYS A 103 -8.54 8.76 -8.63
N LYS A 104 -8.39 7.81 -7.70
CA LYS A 104 -7.19 7.00 -7.54
C LYS A 104 -7.59 5.54 -7.48
N ILE A 105 -6.87 4.70 -8.20
CA ILE A 105 -7.12 3.26 -8.24
C ILE A 105 -5.81 2.48 -8.17
N LYS A 106 -5.94 1.19 -7.86
CA LYS A 106 -4.84 0.24 -7.79
C LYS A 106 -5.05 -0.84 -8.86
N ILE A 107 -4.00 -1.18 -9.59
CA ILE A 107 -3.94 -2.39 -10.44
C ILE A 107 -3.16 -3.47 -9.67
N PRO A 108 -3.77 -4.60 -9.31
CA PRO A 108 -3.12 -5.67 -8.56
C PRO A 108 -2.07 -6.41 -9.42
N SER A 109 -1.17 -7.17 -8.79
CA SER A 109 -0.13 -7.94 -9.50
C SER A 109 -0.71 -8.90 -10.55
N HIS A 110 -1.91 -9.43 -10.32
CA HIS A 110 -2.60 -10.33 -11.26
C HIS A 110 -2.86 -9.68 -12.63
N GLU A 111 -2.99 -8.35 -12.67
CA GLU A 111 -3.36 -7.59 -13.86
C GLU A 111 -2.18 -6.78 -14.43
N ILE A 112 -0.95 -6.98 -13.96
CA ILE A 112 0.21 -6.20 -14.44
C ILE A 112 0.47 -6.37 -15.95
N ASN A 113 0.16 -7.54 -16.51
CA ASN A 113 0.28 -7.80 -17.95
C ASN A 113 -0.95 -7.35 -18.75
N ASN A 114 -1.98 -6.81 -18.10
CA ASN A 114 -3.17 -6.30 -18.75
C ASN A 114 -2.94 -4.85 -19.23
N SER A 115 -2.14 -4.69 -20.28
CA SER A 115 -1.75 -3.38 -20.81
C SER A 115 -2.95 -2.50 -21.19
N ASN A 116 -4.04 -3.11 -21.66
CA ASN A 116 -5.26 -2.37 -22.02
C ASN A 116 -5.95 -1.78 -20.79
N LEU A 117 -6.11 -2.57 -19.72
CA LEU A 117 -6.67 -2.09 -18.44
C LEU A 117 -5.82 -0.95 -17.86
N ILE A 118 -4.50 -1.15 -17.81
CA ILE A 118 -3.58 -0.16 -17.25
C ILE A 118 -3.60 1.14 -18.06
N LYS A 119 -3.59 1.04 -19.40
CA LYS A 119 -3.66 2.22 -20.28
C LYS A 119 -4.95 3.02 -20.03
N ILE A 120 -6.12 2.36 -20.06
CA ILE A 120 -7.41 3.00 -19.83
C ILE A 120 -7.46 3.63 -18.43
N ALA A 121 -6.93 2.94 -17.42
CA ALA A 121 -6.83 3.50 -16.07
C ALA A 121 -5.98 4.78 -16.02
N CYS A 122 -4.81 4.81 -16.68
CA CYS A 122 -3.96 6.00 -16.70
C CYS A 122 -4.59 7.20 -17.45
N GLU A 123 -5.46 6.92 -18.43
CA GLU A 123 -6.21 7.94 -19.17
C GLU A 123 -7.34 8.55 -18.33
N ASN A 124 -8.01 7.75 -17.49
CA ASN A 124 -9.25 8.15 -16.81
C ASN A 124 -9.09 8.54 -15.34
N PHE A 125 -7.97 8.19 -14.69
CA PHE A 125 -7.73 8.45 -13.27
C PHE A 125 -6.55 9.40 -13.05
N ASP A 126 -6.53 10.06 -11.89
CA ASP A 126 -5.53 11.05 -11.53
C ASP A 126 -4.23 10.39 -11.06
N GLU A 127 -4.35 9.25 -10.37
CA GLU A 127 -3.22 8.45 -9.88
C GLU A 127 -3.54 6.95 -9.99
N VAL A 128 -2.61 6.19 -10.57
CA VAL A 128 -2.73 4.73 -10.74
C VAL A 128 -1.56 4.06 -10.04
N ILE A 129 -1.86 3.29 -9.00
CA ILE A 129 -0.86 2.47 -8.32
C ILE A 129 -0.82 1.11 -9.03
N VAL A 130 0.35 0.54 -9.31
CA VAL A 130 0.50 -0.77 -9.98
C VAL A 130 1.45 -1.65 -9.18
N SER A 131 1.01 -2.84 -8.76
CA SER A 131 1.92 -3.78 -8.10
C SER A 131 2.71 -4.59 -9.13
N ALA A 132 4.01 -4.73 -8.90
CA ALA A 132 4.96 -5.42 -9.77
C ALA A 132 5.31 -6.85 -9.30
N GLY A 133 4.40 -7.49 -8.57
CA GLY A 133 4.52 -8.91 -8.22
C GLY A 133 4.18 -9.78 -9.42
N ALA A 134 4.71 -11.00 -9.46
CA ALA A 134 4.52 -11.95 -10.55
C ALA A 134 4.93 -11.48 -11.97
N ALA A 135 5.52 -10.30 -12.11
CA ALA A 135 6.10 -9.81 -13.36
C ALA A 135 7.62 -9.94 -13.39
N ASN A 136 8.13 -10.32 -14.55
CA ASN A 136 9.55 -10.23 -14.87
C ASN A 136 9.96 -8.77 -15.14
N TRP A 137 11.26 -8.52 -15.30
CA TRP A 137 11.77 -7.16 -15.45
C TRP A 137 11.33 -6.51 -16.77
N ASP A 138 11.31 -7.25 -17.87
CA ASP A 138 10.93 -6.73 -19.19
C ASP A 138 9.46 -6.33 -19.24
N GLU A 139 8.58 -7.10 -18.59
CA GLU A 139 7.15 -6.77 -18.41
C GLU A 139 6.97 -5.46 -17.65
N ILE A 140 7.69 -5.28 -16.53
CA ILE A 140 7.67 -4.03 -15.75
C ILE A 140 8.17 -2.86 -16.60
N MET A 141 9.27 -3.03 -17.34
CA MET A 141 9.81 -1.98 -18.20
C MET A 141 8.88 -1.66 -19.37
N SER A 142 8.12 -2.63 -19.85
CA SER A 142 7.13 -2.42 -20.91
C SER A 142 6.00 -1.46 -20.49
N LEU A 143 5.70 -1.36 -19.18
CA LEU A 143 4.71 -0.42 -18.65
C LEU A 143 5.00 1.02 -19.08
N LYS A 144 6.28 1.40 -19.18
CA LYS A 144 6.72 2.74 -19.60
C LYS A 144 6.19 3.15 -20.98
N LYS A 145 5.76 2.20 -21.82
CA LYS A 145 5.19 2.47 -23.15
C LYS A 145 3.77 3.03 -23.11
N PHE A 146 3.04 2.81 -22.00
CA PHE A 146 1.61 3.14 -21.93
C PHE A 146 1.17 3.77 -20.61
N ILE A 147 2.03 3.86 -19.59
CA ILE A 147 1.75 4.64 -18.37
C ILE A 147 2.30 6.06 -18.50
N MET A 148 1.56 7.04 -17.97
CA MET A 148 2.10 8.36 -17.69
C MET A 148 2.89 8.29 -16.38
N LEU A 149 4.23 8.40 -16.45
CA LEU A 149 5.11 8.17 -15.29
C LEU A 149 4.77 9.03 -14.07
N ASP A 150 4.25 10.25 -14.25
CA ASP A 150 3.89 11.15 -13.15
C ASP A 150 2.60 10.74 -12.42
N LYS A 151 1.73 10.01 -13.12
CA LYS A 151 0.48 9.46 -12.58
C LYS A 151 0.66 8.07 -11.96
N ALA A 152 1.77 7.38 -12.25
CA ALA A 152 1.97 6.00 -11.85
C ALA A 152 2.81 5.88 -10.58
N ILE A 153 2.40 4.99 -9.67
CA ILE A 153 3.24 4.54 -8.55
C ILE A 153 3.46 3.04 -8.70
N ILE A 154 4.71 2.62 -8.91
CA ILE A 154 5.03 1.19 -9.04
C ILE A 154 5.40 0.62 -7.67
N LEU A 155 4.69 -0.42 -7.24
CA LEU A 155 4.96 -1.10 -5.98
C LEU A 155 5.83 -2.33 -6.20
N HIS A 156 6.98 -2.40 -5.52
CA HIS A 156 7.66 -3.67 -5.32
C HIS A 156 6.74 -4.62 -4.54
N CYS A 157 6.66 -5.87 -4.97
CA CYS A 157 5.74 -6.86 -4.44
C CYS A 157 6.25 -8.27 -4.77
N VAL A 158 6.08 -9.20 -3.83
CA VAL A 158 6.27 -10.64 -4.05
C VAL A 158 4.96 -11.32 -3.70
N SER A 159 4.27 -11.88 -4.69
CA SER A 159 2.95 -12.52 -4.56
C SER A 159 3.02 -13.91 -3.92
N SER A 160 3.54 -13.97 -2.69
CA SER A 160 3.55 -15.14 -1.80
C SER A 160 2.89 -14.75 -0.48
N TYR A 161 1.99 -15.59 0.03
CA TYR A 161 1.09 -15.23 1.13
C TYR A 161 1.07 -16.34 2.21
N PRO A 162 1.82 -16.18 3.32
CA PRO A 162 2.78 -15.12 3.61
C PRO A 162 4.06 -15.23 2.75
N CYS A 163 4.82 -14.13 2.67
CA CYS A 163 6.10 -14.06 1.97
C CYS A 163 7.25 -14.18 3.00
N PRO A 164 8.07 -15.24 2.97
CA PRO A 164 9.21 -15.35 3.88
C PRO A 164 10.31 -14.33 3.53
N SER A 165 11.05 -13.88 4.55
CA SER A 165 12.01 -12.77 4.42
C SER A 165 13.11 -13.01 3.38
N ASN A 166 13.53 -14.27 3.20
CA ASN A 166 14.58 -14.67 2.26
C ASN A 166 14.21 -14.51 0.78
N ILE A 167 12.93 -14.33 0.44
CA ILE A 167 12.48 -14.13 -0.96
C ILE A 167 11.91 -12.74 -1.26
N ILE A 168 11.83 -11.83 -0.27
CA ILE A 168 11.24 -10.49 -0.44
C ILE A 168 11.98 -9.68 -1.50
N ASN A 169 13.30 -9.84 -1.63
CA ASN A 169 14.12 -9.20 -2.66
C ASN A 169 14.01 -7.65 -2.70
N MET A 170 14.29 -6.98 -1.57
CA MET A 170 14.34 -5.51 -1.49
C MET A 170 15.30 -4.82 -2.47
N PRO A 171 16.40 -5.43 -2.95
CA PRO A 171 17.19 -4.84 -4.03
C PRO A 171 16.38 -4.52 -5.30
N LYS A 172 15.28 -5.24 -5.60
CA LYS A 172 14.36 -4.91 -6.71
C LYS A 172 13.70 -3.54 -6.52
N LEU A 173 13.32 -3.16 -5.30
CA LEU A 173 12.78 -1.83 -4.99
C LEU A 173 13.78 -0.72 -5.35
N LEU A 174 15.06 -0.90 -5.03
CA LEU A 174 16.11 0.05 -5.39
C LEU A 174 16.31 0.17 -6.90
N LYS A 175 16.12 -0.90 -7.66
CA LYS A 175 16.15 -0.86 -9.13
C LYS A 175 14.93 -0.11 -9.68
N LEU A 176 13.72 -0.40 -9.19
CA LEU A 176 12.51 0.33 -9.59
C LEU A 176 12.65 1.83 -9.36
N LYS A 177 13.25 2.25 -8.24
CA LYS A 177 13.49 3.66 -7.91
C LYS A 177 14.37 4.40 -8.92
N LYS A 178 15.20 3.69 -9.68
CA LYS A 178 16.01 4.28 -10.77
C LYS A 178 15.21 4.46 -12.05
N GLU A 179 14.11 3.72 -12.20
CA GLU A 179 13.35 3.64 -13.44
C GLU A 179 12.03 4.43 -13.41
N PHE A 180 11.45 4.66 -12.22
CA PHE A 180 10.15 5.28 -12.04
C PHE A 180 10.20 6.45 -11.05
N ASN A 181 9.37 7.47 -11.27
CA ASN A 181 9.34 8.70 -10.47
C ASN A 181 8.84 8.45 -9.04
N LYS A 182 7.83 7.58 -8.89
CA LYS A 182 7.26 7.19 -7.60
C LYS A 182 7.28 5.66 -7.47
N VAL A 183 7.84 5.17 -6.38
CA VAL A 183 7.86 3.75 -6.06
C VAL A 183 7.38 3.51 -4.65
N GLY A 184 6.71 2.39 -4.44
CA GLY A 184 6.29 1.95 -3.13
C GLY A 184 6.51 0.46 -2.92
N TYR A 185 5.87 -0.07 -1.90
CA TYR A 185 6.00 -1.46 -1.49
C TYR A 185 4.63 -2.01 -1.07
N SER A 186 4.27 -3.18 -1.61
CA SER A 186 3.11 -3.97 -1.21
C SER A 186 3.63 -5.29 -0.65
N GLY A 187 3.50 -5.45 0.67
CA GLY A 187 4.20 -6.46 1.46
C GLY A 187 3.29 -7.54 2.01
N HIS A 188 3.77 -8.78 1.91
CA HIS A 188 3.06 -9.98 2.41
C HIS A 188 3.85 -10.75 3.47
N PHE A 189 4.94 -10.17 4.00
CA PHE A 189 5.63 -10.72 5.16
C PHE A 189 4.72 -10.69 6.38
N GLN A 190 4.76 -11.73 7.21
CA GLN A 190 4.05 -11.74 8.48
C GLN A 190 4.83 -10.90 9.50
N GLY A 191 4.30 -9.72 9.84
CA GLY A 191 4.99 -8.71 10.65
C GLY A 191 5.26 -7.43 9.86
N ILE A 192 6.19 -6.61 10.37
CA ILE A 192 6.39 -5.23 9.89
C ILE A 192 7.77 -4.96 9.30
N ASP A 193 8.74 -5.86 9.47
CA ASP A 193 10.14 -5.61 9.13
C ASP A 193 10.34 -5.23 7.66
N ASP A 194 9.53 -5.81 6.78
CA ASP A 194 9.51 -5.53 5.36
C ASP A 194 9.01 -4.11 5.05
N ALA A 195 7.94 -3.67 5.70
CA ALA A 195 7.42 -2.32 5.61
C ALA A 195 8.42 -1.28 6.11
N ILE A 196 9.05 -1.53 7.27
CA ILE A 196 10.08 -0.66 7.86
C ILE A 196 11.27 -0.54 6.92
N THR A 197 11.75 -1.67 6.40
CA THR A 197 12.85 -1.71 5.44
C THR A 197 12.52 -0.92 4.17
N ALA A 198 11.31 -1.10 3.62
CA ALA A 198 10.88 -0.36 2.43
C ALA A 198 10.83 1.16 2.65
N ILE A 199 10.38 1.62 3.83
CA ILE A 199 10.43 3.04 4.23
C ILE A 199 11.88 3.55 4.17
N CYS A 200 12.82 2.84 4.81
CA CYS A 200 14.24 3.22 4.82
C CYS A 200 14.86 3.28 3.42
N LEU A 201 14.40 2.44 2.49
CA LEU A 201 14.87 2.43 1.09
C LEU A 201 14.20 3.53 0.22
N GLY A 202 13.28 4.30 0.80
CA GLY A 202 12.62 5.45 0.19
C GLY A 202 11.37 5.11 -0.59
N ALA A 203 10.64 4.07 -0.20
CA ALA A 203 9.27 3.84 -0.66
C ALA A 203 8.36 5.00 -0.23
N THR A 204 7.55 5.52 -1.16
CA THR A 204 6.59 6.61 -0.89
C THR A 204 5.19 6.10 -0.52
N VAL A 205 4.94 4.80 -0.73
CA VAL A 205 3.70 4.11 -0.39
C VAL A 205 4.06 2.76 0.21
N ILE A 206 3.41 2.41 1.33
CA ILE A 206 3.51 1.13 2.02
C ILE A 206 2.12 0.52 2.08
N GLU A 207 1.96 -0.70 1.59
CA GLU A 207 0.70 -1.44 1.61
C GLU A 207 0.89 -2.77 2.35
N LYS A 208 0.01 -3.04 3.32
CA LYS A 208 -0.06 -4.31 4.07
C LYS A 208 -1.51 -4.73 4.20
N HIS A 209 -1.77 -6.03 4.03
CA HIS A 209 -3.08 -6.60 4.39
C HIS A 209 -3.38 -6.33 5.86
N PHE A 210 -4.59 -5.87 6.16
CA PHE A 210 -4.99 -5.42 7.49
C PHE A 210 -6.23 -6.18 7.97
N THR A 211 -6.23 -6.53 9.25
CA THR A 211 -7.41 -7.04 9.94
C THR A 211 -7.49 -6.51 11.37
N ILE A 212 -8.66 -6.63 12.00
CA ILE A 212 -8.88 -6.37 13.43
C ILE A 212 -8.78 -7.64 14.27
N ASP A 213 -8.89 -8.82 13.64
CA ASP A 213 -8.79 -10.12 14.28
C ASP A 213 -8.43 -11.19 13.24
N ASN A 214 -7.30 -11.89 13.45
CA ASN A 214 -6.84 -12.93 12.54
C ASN A 214 -7.73 -14.20 12.54
N ASN A 215 -8.67 -14.32 13.50
CA ASN A 215 -9.64 -15.42 13.55
C ASN A 215 -10.89 -15.16 12.69
N LEU A 216 -11.04 -13.96 12.12
CA LEU A 216 -12.15 -13.66 11.20
C LEU A 216 -12.06 -14.54 9.93
N PRO A 217 -13.20 -14.87 9.31
CA PRO A 217 -13.23 -15.70 8.11
C PRO A 217 -12.52 -15.02 6.94
N GLY A 218 -11.97 -15.81 6.01
CA GLY A 218 -11.23 -15.32 4.85
C GLY A 218 -9.73 -15.53 5.01
N ARG A 219 -9.08 -16.05 3.97
CA ARG A 219 -7.66 -16.39 3.99
C ARG A 219 -6.79 -15.19 4.34
N ASP A 220 -7.14 -14.01 3.84
CA ASP A 220 -6.33 -12.81 3.99
C ASP A 220 -6.35 -12.27 5.43
N ASN A 221 -7.43 -12.49 6.18
CA ASN A 221 -7.48 -12.20 7.61
C ASN A 221 -6.41 -12.97 8.39
N GLN A 222 -6.06 -14.19 8.00
CA GLN A 222 -5.16 -15.06 8.77
C GLN A 222 -3.70 -14.60 8.79
N PHE A 223 -3.24 -13.92 7.74
CA PHE A 223 -1.86 -13.42 7.64
C PHE A 223 -1.75 -11.89 7.68
N ALA A 224 -2.88 -11.17 7.63
CA ALA A 224 -2.93 -9.73 7.74
C ALA A 224 -2.34 -9.22 9.06
N ILE A 225 -1.79 -8.01 9.04
CA ILE A 225 -1.31 -7.33 10.24
C ILE A 225 -2.49 -6.84 11.09
N LEU A 226 -2.28 -6.79 12.40
CA LEU A 226 -3.26 -6.31 13.38
C LEU A 226 -3.11 -4.80 13.65
N PRO A 227 -4.07 -4.15 14.34
CA PRO A 227 -4.00 -2.73 14.66
C PRO A 227 -2.71 -2.28 15.36
N PRO A 228 -2.17 -3.01 16.35
CA PRO A 228 -0.89 -2.65 16.97
C PRO A 228 0.29 -2.64 16.01
N ASP A 229 0.30 -3.50 15.00
CA ASP A 229 1.39 -3.57 14.02
C ASP A 229 1.30 -2.42 13.02
N LEU A 230 0.09 -2.09 12.54
CA LEU A 230 -0.13 -0.89 11.73
C LEU A 230 0.30 0.37 12.48
N LYS A 231 0.02 0.44 13.79
CA LYS A 231 0.46 1.54 14.67
C LYS A 231 1.97 1.64 14.78
N LYS A 232 2.69 0.52 14.82
CA LYS A 232 4.17 0.52 14.82
C LYS A 232 4.72 1.06 13.50
N ILE A 233 4.17 0.65 12.35
CA ILE A 233 4.59 1.16 11.04
C ILE A 233 4.33 2.67 10.94
N SER A 234 3.14 3.13 11.34
CA SER A 234 2.79 4.55 11.29
C SER A 234 3.68 5.40 12.20
N LYS A 235 3.90 4.96 13.44
CA LYS A 235 4.82 5.64 14.37
C LYS A 235 6.25 5.67 13.84
N PHE A 236 6.74 4.57 13.27
CA PHE A 236 8.08 4.54 12.68
C PHE A 236 8.19 5.53 11.51
N ARG A 237 7.22 5.54 10.59
CA ARG A 237 7.18 6.50 9.49
C ARG A 237 7.24 7.94 10.00
N ASP A 238 6.44 8.29 11.00
CA ASP A 238 6.36 9.66 11.49
C ASP A 238 7.71 10.09 12.13
N ASN A 239 8.32 9.20 12.92
CA ASN A 239 9.67 9.42 13.46
C ASN A 239 10.71 9.51 12.35
N PHE A 240 10.64 8.64 11.34
CA PHE A 240 11.54 8.64 10.19
C PHE A 240 11.48 9.97 9.44
N LEU A 241 10.29 10.47 9.14
CA LEU A 241 10.12 11.78 8.49
C LEU A 241 10.72 12.91 9.34
N ASN A 242 10.56 12.87 10.67
CA ASN A 242 11.18 13.84 11.56
C ASN A 242 12.71 13.78 11.55
N MET A 243 13.28 12.57 11.53
CA MET A 243 14.74 12.35 11.44
C MET A 243 15.33 12.78 10.10
N MET A 244 14.54 12.74 9.03
CA MET A 244 14.97 13.14 7.69
C MET A 244 14.89 14.66 7.44
N ASN A 245 14.50 15.45 8.45
CA ASN A 245 14.55 16.91 8.35
C ASN A 245 16.00 17.39 8.41
N ASP A 246 16.49 17.96 7.31
CA ASP A 246 17.82 18.54 7.24
C ASP A 246 17.95 19.72 8.23
N LYS A 247 18.97 19.66 9.09
CA LYS A 247 19.29 20.70 10.09
C LYS A 247 20.59 21.44 9.76
N GLY A 248 21.13 21.26 8.55
CA GLY A 248 22.41 21.79 8.14
C GLY A 248 23.58 20.92 8.60
N LEU A 249 24.79 21.35 8.24
CA LEU A 249 26.05 20.66 8.56
C LEU A 249 26.70 21.14 9.87
N ASP A 250 26.15 22.22 10.46
CA ASP A 250 26.69 22.84 11.67
C ASP A 250 26.05 22.25 12.94
N LEU A 251 26.59 22.61 14.09
CA LEU A 251 26.14 22.18 15.40
C LEU A 251 24.71 22.64 15.67
N GLN A 252 23.92 21.72 16.22
CA GLN A 252 22.57 22.07 16.67
C GLN A 252 22.63 22.76 18.04
N GLU A 253 21.58 23.53 18.35
CA GLU A 253 21.50 24.26 19.63
C GLU A 253 21.62 23.33 20.84
N SER A 254 21.03 22.13 20.76
CA SER A 254 21.11 21.10 21.79
C SER A 254 22.53 20.60 22.08
N GLU A 255 23.47 20.82 21.15
CA GLU A 255 24.87 20.42 21.27
C GLU A 255 25.78 21.53 21.79
N ARG A 256 25.27 22.77 21.93
CA ARG A 256 26.09 23.94 22.32
C ARG A 256 26.72 23.80 23.70
N ASP A 257 26.02 23.19 24.66
CA ASP A 257 26.56 22.95 26.00
C ASP A 257 27.77 22.03 25.94
N ILE A 258 27.65 20.89 25.24
CA ILE A 258 28.77 19.98 25.00
C ILE A 258 29.91 20.68 24.27
N TYR A 259 29.59 21.45 23.23
CA TYR A 259 30.58 22.19 22.45
C TYR A 259 31.38 23.18 23.31
N ASN A 260 30.70 24.00 24.10
CA ASN A 260 31.32 25.07 24.87
C ASN A 260 32.02 24.56 26.15
N ASN A 261 31.45 23.56 26.82
CA ASN A 261 31.80 23.26 28.21
C ASN A 261 32.47 21.89 28.41
N TYR A 262 32.35 20.97 27.45
CA TYR A 262 32.79 19.58 27.65
C TYR A 262 33.90 19.12 26.70
N ARG A 263 34.20 19.87 25.65
CA ARG A 263 35.35 19.60 24.77
C ARG A 263 36.64 19.96 25.49
N GLY A 264 37.66 19.09 25.46
CA GLY A 264 38.98 19.33 26.07
C GLY A 264 39.06 19.11 27.57
N ARG A 265 38.01 18.57 28.18
CA ARG A 265 37.95 18.41 29.65
C ARG A 265 38.99 17.44 30.23
N TRP A 266 39.55 16.54 29.41
CA TRP A 266 40.39 15.44 29.89
C TRP A 266 41.86 15.56 29.47
N SER A 267 42.18 16.47 28.56
CA SER A 267 43.54 16.68 28.05
C SER A 267 43.61 18.03 27.33
N ASP A 268 44.71 18.74 27.52
CA ASP A 268 44.99 19.95 26.75
C ASP A 268 45.03 19.64 25.25
N TYR A 269 44.48 20.54 24.43
CA TYR A 269 44.63 20.49 22.98
C TYR A 269 45.85 21.35 22.59
N GLU A 270 46.71 20.83 21.73
CA GLU A 270 47.59 21.72 20.96
C GLU A 270 46.71 22.51 19.98
N SER A 271 46.74 23.84 20.11
CA SER A 271 46.03 24.80 19.26
C SER A 271 46.59 24.85 17.85
#